data_AF-A0A944HMA7-F1
#
_entry.id   AF-A0A944HMA7-F1
#
_cell.length_a   1.000
_cell.length_b   1.000
_cell.length_c   1.000
_cell.angle_alpha   90.00
_cell.angle_beta   90.00
_cell.angle_gamma   90.00
#
_symmetry.space_group_name_H-M   'P 1'
#
loop_
_entity.id
_entity.type
_entity.pdbx_description
1 polymer ?
#
loop_
_entity_poly.entity_id
_entity_poly.type
_entity_poly.pdbx_seq_one_letter_code
_entity_poly.pdbx_strand_id
1 'polypeptide(L)'
;MAELSGLKRGRVRARLAAAATAAALLVTGTAAGTASAADEPASAPATAASTPASGGSAFGIQAEPGDAPINALYGVNSPGDVYGYPPNGDGGLDSRIWSGDGWDVIKHATQVDNDADGNSDGFWQINSAGGVYYGGWGQEPFSIGSGWQIYNKMVSPGNLAGGVADDLIARDGSGVLWIYLGYGDGKVNTRKKVGGGWQIYNQITGKGDLTGDGKADIVARDSGGTLWLYKGTGSHTAPFATRTKIGTGWNQFNALISVGDIDIDGRTDLIARDKLGALYLYKGTGSAAAPFKSRVKIGNSGWNTYRLFF
;
A
#
# COMPACT_ATOMS: atom_id res chain seq x y z
N MET A 1 -61.90 26.07 -25.44
CA MET A 1 -61.57 24.70 -25.88
C MET A 1 -60.16 24.39 -25.41
N ALA A 2 -59.97 23.16 -24.93
CA ALA A 2 -58.76 22.57 -24.37
C ALA A 2 -57.59 22.56 -25.39
N GLU A 3 -56.31 22.37 -25.05
CA GLU A 3 -55.70 21.41 -24.13
C GLU A 3 -54.35 21.86 -23.53
N LEU A 4 -53.99 21.18 -22.44
CA LEU A 4 -52.77 21.22 -21.65
C LEU A 4 -51.57 20.54 -22.34
N SER A 5 -50.36 21.04 -22.11
CA SER A 5 -49.17 20.27 -21.68
C SER A 5 -48.01 21.27 -21.49
N GLY A 6 -47.09 21.18 -20.53
CA GLY A 6 -46.76 20.21 -19.50
C GLY A 6 -45.33 20.55 -19.03
N LEU A 7 -45.14 20.78 -17.74
CA LEU A 7 -43.84 21.05 -17.12
C LEU A 7 -42.80 19.95 -17.39
N LYS A 8 -41.50 20.32 -17.44
CA LYS A 8 -40.50 20.01 -16.38
C LYS A 8 -39.06 20.15 -16.92
N ARG A 9 -38.28 21.05 -16.33
CA ARG A 9 -36.80 20.94 -16.32
C ARG A 9 -36.43 19.78 -15.39
N GLY A 10 -36.21 18.61 -15.99
CA GLY A 10 -35.74 17.41 -15.30
C GLY A 10 -34.23 17.44 -15.14
N ARG A 11 -33.77 17.18 -13.91
CA ARG A 11 -32.37 16.85 -13.56
C ARG A 11 -31.89 15.70 -14.46
N VAL A 12 -30.78 15.90 -15.16
CA VAL A 12 -30.07 14.79 -15.83
C VAL A 12 -29.39 13.97 -14.73
N ARG A 13 -30.04 12.88 -14.33
CA ARG A 13 -29.39 11.76 -13.64
C ARG A 13 -28.69 10.94 -14.71
N ALA A 14 -27.35 10.97 -14.74
CA ALA A 14 -26.60 9.96 -15.45
C ALA A 14 -26.79 8.63 -14.70
N ARG A 15 -27.40 7.65 -15.37
CA ARG A 15 -27.54 6.29 -14.88
C ARG A 15 -26.24 5.55 -15.21
N LEU A 16 -25.44 5.22 -14.20
CA LEU A 16 -24.45 4.16 -14.30
C LEU A 16 -25.19 2.82 -14.16
N ALA A 17 -25.09 1.99 -15.19
CA ALA A 17 -25.47 0.59 -15.11
C ALA A 17 -24.31 -0.15 -14.43
N ALA A 18 -24.51 -0.55 -13.18
CA ALA A 18 -23.67 -1.51 -12.49
C ALA A 18 -24.55 -2.72 -12.15
N ALA A 19 -24.17 -3.89 -12.66
CA ALA A 19 -24.77 -5.16 -12.27
C ALA A 19 -23.97 -5.73 -11.10
N ALA A 20 -24.49 -5.58 -9.88
CA ALA A 20 -24.27 -6.49 -8.77
C ALA A 20 -25.43 -6.32 -7.77
N THR A 21 -26.12 -7.41 -7.48
CA THR A 21 -27.30 -7.47 -6.60
C THR A 21 -26.88 -7.79 -5.16
N ALA A 22 -27.18 -6.93 -4.18
CA ALA A 22 -27.71 -7.30 -2.85
C ALA A 22 -27.88 -6.09 -1.89
N ALA A 23 -29.11 -5.95 -1.40
CA ALA A 23 -29.65 -5.41 -0.12
C ALA A 23 -29.12 -4.09 0.52
N ALA A 24 -30.10 -3.25 0.87
CA ALA A 24 -30.00 -1.93 1.50
C ALA A 24 -29.91 -1.96 3.03
N LEU A 25 -29.30 -0.92 3.64
CA LEU A 25 -29.90 -0.21 4.78
C LEU A 25 -29.30 1.20 4.92
N LEU A 26 -30.16 2.22 4.83
CA LEU A 26 -29.83 3.60 5.19
C LEU A 26 -29.90 3.75 6.72
N VAL A 27 -28.80 4.16 7.33
CA VAL A 27 -28.79 4.79 8.66
C VAL A 27 -28.14 6.15 8.49
N THR A 28 -28.89 7.21 8.80
CA THR A 28 -28.33 8.56 8.94
C THR A 28 -27.94 8.74 10.40
N GLY A 29 -26.67 9.11 10.64
CA GLY A 29 -26.18 9.37 11.98
C GLY A 29 -24.83 10.08 11.91
N THR A 30 -24.82 11.37 12.19
CA THR A 30 -23.61 12.14 12.46
C THR A 30 -23.02 11.71 13.81
N ALA A 31 -21.80 11.17 13.82
CA ALA A 31 -21.01 10.97 15.02
C ALA A 31 -19.51 11.10 14.71
N ALA A 32 -18.76 11.71 15.62
CA ALA A 32 -17.31 11.79 15.56
C ALA A 32 -16.71 10.37 15.44
N GLY A 33 -15.93 10.14 14.37
CA GLY A 33 -15.54 8.82 13.90
C GLY A 33 -14.70 8.03 14.90
N THR A 34 -15.29 6.99 15.48
CA THR A 34 -14.55 5.84 16.00
C THR A 34 -14.19 4.97 14.81
N ALA A 35 -12.89 4.73 14.57
CA ALA A 35 -12.45 3.85 13.49
C ALA A 35 -13.15 2.49 13.57
N SER A 36 -13.77 2.07 12.47
CA SER A 36 -14.38 0.76 12.36
C SER A 36 -13.30 -0.31 12.27
N ALA A 37 -13.39 -1.35 13.10
CA ALA A 37 -12.49 -2.49 13.01
C ALA A 37 -12.94 -3.39 11.86
N ALA A 38 -12.04 -3.68 10.92
CA ALA A 38 -12.30 -4.65 9.88
C ALA A 38 -12.45 -6.06 10.48
N ASP A 39 -13.40 -6.82 9.92
CA ASP A 39 -13.63 -8.22 10.26
C ASP A 39 -12.39 -9.09 9.98
N GLU A 40 -12.32 -10.22 10.68
CA GLU A 40 -11.23 -11.18 10.50
C GLU A 40 -11.27 -11.83 9.10
N PRO A 41 -10.12 -12.15 8.49
CA PRO A 41 -10.11 -12.77 7.17
C PRO A 41 -10.55 -14.25 7.20
N ALA A 42 -11.58 -14.62 6.43
CA ALA A 42 -12.03 -16.01 6.23
C ALA A 42 -11.25 -16.76 5.10
N SER A 43 -11.50 -18.05 4.86
CA SER A 43 -10.92 -18.81 3.72
C SER A 43 -11.62 -18.51 2.38
N ALA A 44 -10.91 -18.65 1.24
CA ALA A 44 -11.45 -18.42 -0.12
C ALA A 44 -12.32 -19.59 -0.62
N PRO A 45 -13.28 -19.36 -1.55
CA PRO A 45 -13.77 -20.38 -2.46
C PRO A 45 -12.75 -20.63 -3.59
N ALA A 46 -12.51 -21.90 -3.95
CA ALA A 46 -11.48 -22.29 -4.93
C ALA A 46 -11.95 -22.11 -6.39
N THR A 47 -11.17 -21.39 -7.21
CA THR A 47 -11.24 -21.41 -8.69
C THR A 47 -9.84 -21.47 -9.31
N ALA A 48 -9.75 -21.73 -10.62
CA ALA A 48 -8.52 -22.18 -11.29
C ALA A 48 -7.52 -21.05 -11.61
N ALA A 49 -6.24 -21.37 -11.39
CA ALA A 49 -5.08 -20.50 -11.53
C ALA A 49 -4.89 -19.92 -12.95
N SER A 50 -4.72 -18.60 -12.99
CA SER A 50 -4.15 -17.85 -14.13
C SER A 50 -3.15 -16.82 -13.58
N THR A 51 -2.23 -16.33 -14.41
CA THR A 51 -1.35 -15.22 -13.98
C THR A 51 -2.23 -14.07 -13.51
N PRO A 52 -2.02 -13.49 -12.31
CA PRO A 52 -3.09 -12.77 -11.65
C PRO A 52 -3.38 -11.45 -12.36
N ALA A 53 -4.54 -11.38 -13.01
CA ALA A 53 -5.13 -10.11 -13.41
C ALA A 53 -5.55 -9.39 -12.12
N SER A 54 -5.01 -8.20 -11.94
CA SER A 54 -5.32 -7.39 -10.78
C SER A 54 -6.61 -6.60 -11.06
N GLY A 55 -7.67 -6.89 -10.29
CA GLY A 55 -8.82 -6.01 -10.23
C GLY A 55 -8.30 -4.63 -9.84
N GLY A 56 -8.56 -3.62 -10.67
CA GLY A 56 -7.91 -2.31 -10.56
C GLY A 56 -8.11 -1.64 -9.21
N SER A 57 -7.45 -0.51 -8.98
CA SER A 57 -7.76 0.42 -7.88
C SER A 57 -9.25 0.80 -7.94
N ALA A 58 -10.12 -0.03 -7.37
CA ALA A 58 -11.57 0.04 -7.54
C ALA A 58 -12.24 0.85 -6.44
N PHE A 59 -11.45 1.56 -5.63
CA PHE A 59 -11.95 2.19 -4.40
C PHE A 59 -12.39 3.64 -4.59
N GLY A 60 -12.21 4.21 -5.79
CA GLY A 60 -12.92 5.41 -6.24
C GLY A 60 -12.63 6.68 -5.44
N ILE A 61 -11.60 6.67 -4.59
CA ILE A 61 -11.11 7.84 -3.88
C ILE A 61 -9.72 8.14 -4.41
N GLN A 62 -9.54 9.38 -4.88
CA GLN A 62 -8.28 9.89 -5.40
C GLN A 62 -7.68 10.83 -4.36
N ALA A 63 -6.37 10.73 -4.13
CA ALA A 63 -5.64 11.70 -3.32
C ALA A 63 -5.62 13.07 -4.01
N GLU A 64 -5.72 14.14 -3.23
CA GLU A 64 -5.54 15.48 -3.78
C GLU A 64 -4.04 15.72 -4.12
N PRO A 65 -3.73 16.60 -5.09
CA PRO A 65 -2.34 16.88 -5.46
C PRO A 65 -1.49 17.32 -4.25
N GLY A 66 -0.45 16.53 -3.95
CA GLY A 66 0.47 16.78 -2.84
C GLY A 66 0.14 16.04 -1.55
N ASP A 67 -1.03 15.39 -1.47
CA ASP A 67 -1.37 14.51 -0.37
C ASP A 67 -0.69 13.13 -0.53
N ALA A 68 -0.63 12.39 0.57
CA ALA A 68 -0.17 11.01 0.54
C ALA A 68 -1.12 10.14 -0.31
N PRO A 69 -0.59 9.14 -1.02
CA PRO A 69 -1.39 8.34 -1.94
C PRO A 69 -2.40 7.47 -1.18
N ILE A 70 -3.56 7.25 -1.76
CA ILE A 70 -4.61 6.40 -1.15
C ILE A 70 -4.58 5.04 -1.83
N ASN A 71 -4.13 4.01 -1.11
CA ASN A 71 -4.09 2.65 -1.62
C ASN A 71 -4.75 1.66 -0.65
N ALA A 72 -5.29 0.58 -1.21
CA ALA A 72 -5.76 -0.54 -0.40
C ALA A 72 -4.60 -1.29 0.24
N LEU A 73 -4.88 -1.92 1.38
CA LEU A 73 -4.01 -2.95 1.94
C LEU A 73 -4.31 -4.27 1.23
N TYR A 74 -3.31 -4.89 0.61
CA TYR A 74 -3.44 -6.24 0.07
C TYR A 74 -2.82 -7.27 1.00
N GLY A 75 -3.48 -8.41 1.15
CA GLY A 75 -2.98 -9.56 1.91
C GLY A 75 -2.99 -10.83 1.06
N VAL A 76 -1.89 -11.59 1.09
CA VAL A 76 -1.81 -12.90 0.44
C VAL A 76 -1.67 -14.02 1.46
N ASN A 77 -2.57 -15.00 1.43
CA ASN A 77 -2.58 -16.12 2.38
C ASN A 77 -1.63 -17.24 1.94
N SER A 78 -1.43 -18.27 2.77
CA SER A 78 -0.52 -19.38 2.42
C SER A 78 -0.89 -20.14 1.13
N PRO A 79 -2.18 -20.42 0.84
CA PRO A 79 -2.62 -20.97 -0.45
C PRO A 79 -2.31 -20.12 -1.68
N GLY A 80 -2.08 -18.81 -1.52
CA GLY A 80 -1.84 -17.91 -2.64
C GLY A 80 -3.06 -17.09 -3.08
N ASP A 81 -4.13 -17.06 -2.29
CA ASP A 81 -5.25 -16.15 -2.52
C ASP A 81 -4.89 -14.73 -2.09
N VAL A 82 -5.30 -13.75 -2.88
CA VAL A 82 -5.12 -12.32 -2.62
C VAL A 82 -6.44 -11.68 -2.24
N TYR A 83 -6.38 -10.79 -1.25
CA TYR A 83 -7.50 -9.97 -0.85
C TYR A 83 -7.07 -8.52 -0.71
N GLY A 84 -7.84 -7.60 -1.30
CA GLY A 84 -7.71 -6.16 -1.08
C GLY A 84 -8.64 -5.67 0.02
N TYR A 85 -8.17 -4.71 0.80
CA TYR A 85 -8.89 -4.04 1.88
C TYR A 85 -8.86 -2.53 1.61
N PRO A 86 -9.98 -1.95 1.14
CA PRO A 86 -10.07 -0.51 0.87
C PRO A 86 -9.92 0.30 2.16
N PRO A 87 -9.33 1.50 2.13
CA PRO A 87 -9.54 2.49 3.16
C PRO A 87 -11.02 2.87 3.22
N ASN A 88 -11.59 2.96 4.43
CA ASN A 88 -13.02 3.27 4.59
C ASN A 88 -13.33 4.77 4.79
N GLY A 89 -12.29 5.63 4.82
CA GLY A 89 -12.43 7.06 5.08
C GLY A 89 -12.73 7.47 6.51
N ASP A 90 -12.90 6.51 7.42
CA ASP A 90 -13.13 6.72 8.85
C ASP A 90 -11.91 6.29 9.70
N GLY A 91 -10.74 6.15 9.06
CA GLY A 91 -9.51 5.70 9.70
C GLY A 91 -9.46 4.22 10.02
N GLY A 92 -10.06 3.40 9.16
CA GLY A 92 -9.97 1.94 9.18
C GLY A 92 -9.99 1.36 7.77
N LEU A 93 -10.31 0.07 7.69
CA LEU A 93 -10.42 -0.66 6.43
C LEU A 93 -11.85 -1.17 6.24
N ASP A 94 -12.29 -1.22 5.00
CA ASP A 94 -13.53 -1.88 4.61
C ASP A 94 -13.40 -3.41 4.61
N SER A 95 -14.53 -4.08 4.42
CA SER A 95 -14.55 -5.53 4.19
C SER A 95 -13.68 -5.91 3.00
N ARG A 96 -12.99 -7.04 3.16
CA ARG A 96 -12.09 -7.55 2.14
C ARG A 96 -12.81 -7.88 0.83
N ILE A 97 -12.08 -7.74 -0.26
CA ILE A 97 -12.50 -8.10 -1.60
C ILE A 97 -11.51 -9.14 -2.14
N TRP A 98 -12.01 -10.26 -2.65
CA TRP A 98 -11.14 -11.25 -3.30
C TRP A 98 -10.58 -10.66 -4.59
N SER A 99 -9.27 -10.74 -4.77
CA SER A 99 -8.54 -10.06 -5.86
C SER A 99 -7.71 -11.01 -6.72
N GLY A 100 -7.78 -12.32 -6.47
CA GLY A 100 -7.11 -13.34 -7.29
C GLY A 100 -6.53 -14.50 -6.48
N ASP A 101 -5.89 -15.43 -7.19
CA ASP A 101 -5.20 -16.61 -6.64
C ASP A 101 -3.87 -16.86 -7.38
N GLY A 102 -3.15 -17.94 -7.03
CA GLY A 102 -1.87 -18.30 -7.66
C GLY A 102 -0.67 -17.47 -7.21
N TRP A 103 -0.82 -16.71 -6.12
CA TRP A 103 0.26 -15.88 -5.58
C TRP A 103 1.16 -16.62 -4.60
N ASP A 104 1.00 -17.92 -4.36
CA ASP A 104 1.84 -18.71 -3.44
C ASP A 104 3.33 -18.62 -3.78
N VAL A 105 3.64 -18.48 -5.08
CA VAL A 105 5.00 -18.31 -5.61
C VAL A 105 5.59 -16.91 -5.41
N ILE A 106 4.78 -15.89 -5.08
CA ILE A 106 5.21 -14.50 -4.93
C ILE A 106 5.88 -14.30 -3.58
N LYS A 107 7.10 -13.76 -3.61
CA LYS A 107 7.97 -13.53 -2.44
C LYS A 107 7.86 -12.09 -1.94
N HIS A 108 7.76 -11.14 -2.85
CA HIS A 108 7.65 -9.71 -2.56
C HIS A 108 6.69 -9.05 -3.53
N ALA A 109 5.91 -8.10 -3.05
CA ALA A 109 5.07 -7.23 -3.85
C ALA A 109 5.06 -5.82 -3.24
N THR A 110 4.82 -4.80 -4.07
CA THR A 110 4.64 -3.42 -3.62
C THR A 110 3.83 -2.65 -4.66
N GLN A 111 2.87 -1.85 -4.21
CA GLN A 111 2.09 -0.97 -5.08
C GLN A 111 2.93 0.21 -5.56
N VAL A 112 2.70 0.66 -6.79
CA VAL A 112 3.48 1.70 -7.48
C VAL A 112 2.54 2.68 -8.18
N ASP A 113 2.82 3.97 -8.03
CA ASP A 113 2.21 5.08 -8.79
C ASP A 113 3.18 5.48 -9.92
N ASN A 114 2.78 5.23 -11.17
CA ASN A 114 3.62 5.42 -12.36
C ASN A 114 3.39 6.78 -13.03
N ASP A 115 2.26 7.45 -12.80
CA ASP A 115 1.94 8.73 -13.40
C ASP A 115 1.85 9.90 -12.40
N ALA A 116 2.10 9.62 -11.12
CA ALA A 116 2.13 10.55 -10.00
C ALA A 116 0.78 11.24 -9.77
N ASP A 117 -0.33 10.54 -10.03
CA ASP A 117 -1.68 11.05 -9.78
C ASP A 117 -2.19 10.84 -8.35
N GLY A 118 -1.38 10.21 -7.49
CA GLY A 118 -1.70 9.94 -6.09
C GLY A 118 -2.37 8.58 -5.87
N ASN A 119 -2.58 7.79 -6.92
CA ASN A 119 -3.09 6.43 -6.84
C ASN A 119 -2.04 5.44 -7.36
N SER A 120 -2.07 4.21 -6.87
CA SER A 120 -1.29 3.16 -7.54
C SER A 120 -1.88 2.84 -8.92
N ASP A 121 -1.00 2.61 -9.89
CA ASP A 121 -1.31 2.09 -11.22
C ASP A 121 -1.17 0.57 -11.33
N GLY A 122 -0.57 -0.03 -10.30
CA GLY A 122 -0.35 -1.45 -10.22
C GLY A 122 0.63 -1.81 -9.12
N PHE A 123 1.36 -2.90 -9.33
CA PHE A 123 2.39 -3.37 -8.41
C PHE A 123 3.57 -4.00 -9.14
N TRP A 124 4.74 -3.91 -8.51
CA TRP A 124 5.85 -4.79 -8.81
C TRP A 124 5.81 -6.04 -7.95
N GLN A 125 6.14 -7.17 -8.53
CA GLN A 125 6.23 -8.45 -7.84
C GLN A 125 7.48 -9.24 -8.22
N ILE A 126 8.05 -9.94 -7.23
CA ILE A 126 9.16 -10.88 -7.41
C ILE A 126 8.64 -12.28 -7.06
N ASN A 127 8.74 -13.20 -8.00
CA ASN A 127 8.45 -14.61 -7.73
C ASN A 127 9.65 -15.33 -7.09
N SER A 128 9.41 -16.52 -6.56
CA SER A 128 10.44 -17.31 -5.86
C SER A 128 11.60 -17.75 -6.75
N ALA A 129 11.40 -17.82 -8.08
CA ALA A 129 12.45 -18.09 -9.06
C ALA A 129 13.28 -16.85 -9.42
N GLY A 130 12.93 -15.66 -8.89
CA GLY A 130 13.61 -14.40 -9.14
C GLY A 130 13.20 -13.70 -10.43
N GLY A 131 12.11 -14.12 -11.06
CA GLY A 131 11.44 -13.34 -12.09
C GLY A 131 10.76 -12.12 -11.46
N VAL A 132 10.91 -10.95 -12.09
CA VAL A 132 10.27 -9.71 -11.66
C VAL A 132 9.28 -9.26 -12.74
N TYR A 133 8.11 -8.82 -12.29
CA TYR A 133 6.99 -8.46 -13.14
C TYR A 133 6.35 -7.17 -12.65
N TYR A 134 5.77 -6.43 -13.59
CA TYR A 134 4.82 -5.38 -13.30
C TYR A 134 3.43 -5.89 -13.67
N GLY A 135 2.48 -5.77 -12.73
CA GLY A 135 1.06 -6.00 -12.98
C GLY A 135 0.33 -4.67 -12.87
N GLY A 136 -0.10 -4.12 -14.00
CA GLY A 136 -0.95 -2.93 -14.02
C GLY A 136 -2.39 -3.29 -13.70
N TRP A 137 -3.11 -2.37 -13.08
CA TRP A 137 -4.53 -2.49 -12.81
C TRP A 137 -5.32 -2.69 -14.11
N GLY A 138 -6.02 -3.82 -14.23
CA GLY A 138 -6.76 -4.16 -15.46
C GLY A 138 -5.89 -4.40 -16.70
N GLN A 139 -4.58 -4.59 -16.53
CA GLN A 139 -3.64 -4.87 -17.62
C GLN A 139 -3.03 -6.27 -17.45
N GLU A 140 -2.65 -6.88 -18.57
CA GLU A 140 -1.87 -8.12 -18.55
C GLU A 140 -0.48 -7.86 -17.96
N PRO A 141 -0.04 -8.61 -16.93
CA PRO A 141 1.28 -8.45 -16.36
C PRO A 141 2.38 -8.75 -17.39
N PHE A 142 3.48 -8.01 -17.34
CA PHE A 142 4.66 -8.28 -18.16
C PHE A 142 5.93 -8.40 -17.32
N SER A 143 6.88 -9.20 -17.81
CA SER A 143 8.17 -9.36 -17.14
C SER A 143 9.03 -8.11 -17.34
N ILE A 144 9.63 -7.63 -16.26
CA ILE A 144 10.63 -6.55 -16.28
C ILE A 144 12.06 -7.09 -16.12
N GLY A 145 12.22 -8.41 -15.97
CA GLY A 145 13.52 -9.07 -15.86
C GLY A 145 13.53 -10.33 -15.00
N SER A 146 14.74 -10.82 -14.72
CA SER A 146 15.01 -12.00 -13.89
C SER A 146 16.28 -11.80 -13.04
N GLY A 147 16.61 -12.76 -12.17
CA GLY A 147 17.79 -12.70 -11.30
C GLY A 147 17.56 -12.00 -9.95
N TRP A 148 16.31 -11.66 -9.63
CA TRP A 148 15.94 -10.88 -8.44
C TRP A 148 15.76 -11.72 -7.17
N GLN A 149 16.02 -13.03 -7.22
CA GLN A 149 16.04 -13.90 -6.04
C GLN A 149 17.11 -13.50 -5.00
N ILE A 150 18.08 -12.68 -5.40
CA ILE A 150 19.10 -12.10 -4.52
C ILE A 150 18.50 -11.14 -3.48
N TYR A 151 17.31 -10.59 -3.74
CA TYR A 151 16.64 -9.66 -2.85
C TYR A 151 15.82 -10.39 -1.79
N ASN A 152 15.87 -9.86 -0.56
CA ASN A 152 15.11 -10.37 0.58
C ASN A 152 14.13 -9.34 1.17
N LYS A 153 14.14 -8.11 0.65
CA LYS A 153 13.15 -7.05 0.87
C LYS A 153 13.05 -6.20 -0.38
N MET A 154 11.84 -5.72 -0.64
CA MET A 154 11.49 -4.83 -1.74
C MET A 154 10.35 -3.93 -1.26
N VAL A 155 10.43 -2.63 -1.55
CA VAL A 155 9.42 -1.62 -1.21
C VAL A 155 9.43 -0.55 -2.30
N SER A 156 8.27 -0.03 -2.66
CA SER A 156 8.15 1.23 -3.39
C SER A 156 7.69 2.32 -2.42
N PRO A 157 8.60 3.24 -2.03
CA PRO A 157 8.29 4.24 -1.02
C PRO A 157 7.55 5.46 -1.55
N GLY A 158 7.38 5.58 -2.86
CA GLY A 158 7.08 6.85 -3.51
C GLY A 158 8.25 7.29 -4.42
N ASN A 159 8.16 8.49 -4.99
CA ASN A 159 9.28 9.16 -5.66
C ASN A 159 10.32 9.66 -4.64
N LEU A 160 11.34 8.84 -4.41
CA LEU A 160 12.42 9.06 -3.44
C LEU A 160 13.64 9.75 -4.06
N ALA A 161 13.83 9.56 -5.37
CA ALA A 161 15.05 9.88 -6.11
C ALA A 161 14.90 11.05 -7.10
N GLY A 162 13.72 11.67 -7.17
CA GLY A 162 13.43 12.83 -8.02
C GLY A 162 13.13 12.45 -9.48
N GLY A 163 12.56 11.25 -9.70
CA GLY A 163 12.12 10.78 -11.00
C GLY A 163 10.75 11.33 -11.41
N VAL A 164 10.12 10.69 -12.40
CA VAL A 164 8.77 11.02 -12.89
C VAL A 164 7.68 10.15 -12.24
N ALA A 165 8.08 9.11 -11.52
CA ALA A 165 7.22 8.07 -10.98
C ALA A 165 7.79 7.59 -9.64
N ASP A 166 7.05 6.68 -9.00
CA ASP A 166 7.55 5.96 -7.84
C ASP A 166 8.84 5.19 -8.13
N ASP A 167 9.70 5.14 -7.12
CA ASP A 167 10.93 4.36 -7.15
C ASP A 167 10.75 3.00 -6.47
N LEU A 168 11.72 2.13 -6.69
CA LEU A 168 11.84 0.85 -5.99
C LEU A 168 13.14 0.79 -5.20
N ILE A 169 13.04 0.46 -3.91
CA ILE A 169 14.20 0.06 -3.12
C ILE A 169 14.18 -1.45 -2.86
N ALA A 170 15.35 -2.08 -2.94
CA ALA A 170 15.50 -3.51 -2.72
C ALA A 170 16.78 -3.80 -1.93
N ARG A 171 16.66 -4.66 -0.92
CA ARG A 171 17.81 -5.09 -0.10
C ARG A 171 18.23 -6.50 -0.49
N ASP A 172 19.50 -6.66 -0.82
CA ASP A 172 20.05 -7.98 -1.15
C ASP A 172 20.40 -8.83 0.08
N GLY A 173 20.73 -10.09 -0.16
CA GLY A 173 21.13 -11.06 0.86
C GLY A 173 22.37 -10.64 1.67
N SER A 174 23.21 -9.75 1.16
CA SER A 174 24.40 -9.23 1.86
C SER A 174 24.11 -8.00 2.73
N GLY A 175 22.88 -7.49 2.69
CA GLY A 175 22.49 -6.29 3.43
C GLY A 175 22.82 -4.98 2.73
N VAL A 176 23.06 -5.02 1.41
CA VAL A 176 23.16 -3.80 0.60
C VAL A 176 21.78 -3.38 0.13
N LEU A 177 21.44 -2.11 0.35
CA LEU A 177 20.25 -1.49 -0.22
C LEU A 177 20.58 -0.88 -1.58
N TRP A 178 19.70 -1.15 -2.53
CA TRP A 178 19.73 -0.66 -3.89
C TRP A 178 18.49 0.16 -4.17
N ILE A 179 18.59 1.16 -5.03
CA ILE A 179 17.47 1.93 -5.56
C ILE A 179 17.41 1.74 -7.07
N TYR A 180 16.19 1.62 -7.58
CA TYR A 180 15.84 1.62 -8.98
C TYR A 180 14.81 2.72 -9.20
N LEU A 181 15.03 3.57 -10.21
CA LEU A 181 14.04 4.59 -10.55
C LEU A 181 13.01 4.01 -11.52
N GLY A 182 11.74 4.35 -11.30
CA GLY A 182 10.66 4.04 -12.21
C GLY A 182 10.74 4.85 -13.50
N TYR A 183 10.39 4.24 -14.62
CA TYR A 183 10.23 4.95 -15.90
C TYR A 183 8.83 5.57 -16.08
N GLY A 184 7.88 5.26 -15.19
CA GLY A 184 6.48 5.65 -15.32
C GLY A 184 5.67 4.77 -16.29
N ASP A 185 6.24 3.65 -16.74
CA ASP A 185 5.57 2.66 -17.60
C ASP A 185 5.55 1.26 -16.95
N GLY A 186 5.76 1.18 -15.64
CA GLY A 186 5.92 -0.06 -14.90
C GLY A 186 7.31 -0.71 -15.00
N LYS A 187 8.24 -0.18 -15.81
CA LYS A 187 9.64 -0.64 -15.82
C LYS A 187 10.49 0.18 -14.86
N VAL A 188 11.67 -0.35 -14.55
CA VAL A 188 12.68 0.29 -13.69
C VAL A 188 14.03 0.37 -14.36
N ASN A 189 14.85 1.34 -13.95
CA ASN A 189 16.18 1.57 -14.51
C ASN A 189 17.25 0.58 -14.02
N THR A 190 18.53 0.85 -14.31
CA THR A 190 19.64 0.12 -13.68
C THR A 190 19.83 0.56 -12.23
N ARG A 191 19.92 -0.43 -11.33
CA ARG A 191 20.10 -0.20 -9.89
C ARG A 191 21.30 0.67 -9.57
N LYS A 192 21.14 1.54 -8.57
CA LYS A 192 22.22 2.29 -7.91
C LYS A 192 22.36 1.83 -6.46
N LYS A 193 23.60 1.75 -5.98
CA LYS A 193 23.88 1.36 -4.60
C LYS A 193 23.55 2.52 -3.67
N VAL A 194 22.66 2.29 -2.71
CA VAL A 194 22.41 3.23 -1.61
C VAL A 194 23.47 3.06 -0.53
N GLY A 195 23.75 1.82 -0.11
CA GLY A 195 24.77 1.53 0.90
C GLY A 195 24.65 0.13 1.50
N GLY A 196 25.66 -0.29 2.25
CA GLY A 196 25.64 -1.54 3.04
C GLY A 196 25.09 -1.32 4.46
N GLY A 197 24.99 -2.38 5.26
CA GLY A 197 24.61 -2.30 6.67
C GLY A 197 23.10 -2.39 6.93
N TRP A 198 22.28 -2.58 5.89
CA TRP A 198 20.82 -2.63 6.02
C TRP A 198 20.30 -3.97 6.56
N GLN A 199 21.15 -4.98 6.76
CA GLN A 199 20.80 -6.25 7.39
C GLN A 199 20.38 -6.12 8.86
N ILE A 200 20.68 -4.98 9.51
CA ILE A 200 20.24 -4.72 10.88
C ILE A 200 18.72 -4.56 10.98
N TYR A 201 18.05 -4.24 9.87
CA TYR A 201 16.60 -4.04 9.82
C TYR A 201 15.88 -5.33 9.48
N ASN A 202 14.83 -5.68 10.21
CA ASN A 202 13.98 -6.82 9.84
C ASN A 202 12.68 -6.39 9.14
N GLN A 203 12.33 -5.11 9.23
CA GLN A 203 11.26 -4.49 8.46
C GLN A 203 11.74 -3.16 7.87
N ILE A 204 11.34 -2.91 6.63
CA ILE A 204 11.55 -1.66 5.89
C ILE A 204 10.23 -1.43 5.15
N THR A 205 9.64 -0.25 5.27
CA THR A 205 8.38 0.10 4.61
C THR A 205 8.24 1.63 4.51
N GLY A 206 7.41 2.10 3.61
CA GLY A 206 7.10 3.51 3.36
C GLY A 206 6.24 3.60 2.10
N LYS A 207 5.41 4.63 2.02
CA LYS A 207 4.61 4.99 0.83
C LYS A 207 4.13 6.44 1.01
N GLY A 208 4.81 7.39 0.39
CA GLY A 208 4.53 8.82 0.49
C GLY A 208 5.36 9.56 1.53
N ASP A 209 4.98 10.82 1.78
CA ASP A 209 5.67 11.76 2.65
C ASP A 209 5.15 11.69 4.09
N LEU A 210 5.91 11.04 4.96
CA LEU A 210 5.57 10.90 6.37
C LEU A 210 5.92 12.16 7.18
N THR A 211 6.84 12.99 6.67
CA THR A 211 7.39 14.12 7.40
C THR A 211 6.87 15.49 7.00
N GLY A 212 6.06 15.56 5.94
CA GLY A 212 5.46 16.78 5.43
C GLY A 212 6.46 17.69 4.70
N ASP A 213 7.59 17.17 4.21
CA ASP A 213 8.60 17.95 3.48
C ASP A 213 8.54 17.83 1.95
N GLY A 214 7.48 17.21 1.45
CA GLY A 214 7.18 16.98 0.03
C GLY A 214 7.95 15.83 -0.59
N LYS A 215 8.55 14.94 0.20
CA LYS A 215 9.40 13.84 -0.29
C LYS A 215 9.01 12.51 0.32
N ALA A 216 9.09 11.46 -0.47
CA ALA A 216 8.85 10.11 0.01
C ALA A 216 9.82 9.72 1.13
N ASP A 217 9.28 9.16 2.22
CA ASP A 217 10.04 8.73 3.37
C ASP A 217 9.93 7.21 3.58
N ILE A 218 10.86 6.64 4.35
CA ILE A 218 10.70 5.27 4.85
C ILE A 218 10.89 5.20 6.36
N VAL A 219 10.30 4.16 6.94
CA VAL A 219 10.64 3.69 8.27
C VAL A 219 11.29 2.31 8.20
N ALA A 220 12.26 2.08 9.08
CA ALA A 220 12.95 0.81 9.19
C ALA A 220 13.06 0.39 10.66
N ARG A 221 12.67 -0.85 10.95
CA ARG A 221 12.74 -1.41 12.31
C ARG A 221 13.93 -2.34 12.43
N ASP A 222 14.79 -2.08 13.41
CA ASP A 222 15.90 -2.98 13.72
C ASP A 222 15.44 -4.24 14.47
N SER A 223 16.32 -5.24 14.56
CA SER A 223 16.03 -6.49 15.28
C SER A 223 15.74 -6.30 16.77
N GLY A 224 16.24 -5.21 17.38
CA GLY A 224 15.97 -4.83 18.77
C GLY A 224 14.60 -4.18 18.98
N GLY A 225 13.86 -3.88 17.90
CA GLY A 225 12.55 -3.23 17.98
C GLY A 225 12.61 -1.71 18.07
N THR A 226 13.74 -1.10 17.73
CA THR A 226 13.81 0.35 17.51
C THR A 226 13.27 0.67 16.12
N LEU A 227 12.39 1.67 16.02
CA LEU A 227 11.94 2.21 14.74
C LEU A 227 12.75 3.46 14.39
N TRP A 228 13.24 3.48 13.15
CA TRP A 228 14.05 4.55 12.60
C TRP A 228 13.32 5.17 11.41
N LEU A 229 13.30 6.50 11.37
CA LEU A 229 12.86 7.28 10.23
C LEU A 229 14.05 7.60 9.33
N TYR A 230 13.87 7.41 8.04
CA TYR A 230 14.79 7.84 7.00
C TYR A 230 14.06 8.84 6.10
N LYS A 231 14.43 10.11 6.25
CA LYS A 231 13.87 11.17 5.41
C LYS A 231 14.38 11.07 3.99
N GLY A 232 13.48 11.13 3.02
CA GLY A 232 13.84 11.25 1.62
C GLY A 232 14.58 12.54 1.32
N THR A 233 15.49 12.51 0.36
CA THR A 233 16.17 13.74 -0.10
C THR A 233 15.67 14.21 -1.45
N GLY A 234 14.99 13.33 -2.22
CA GLY A 234 14.64 13.57 -3.62
C GLY A 234 15.82 13.36 -4.57
N SER A 235 16.91 12.73 -4.12
CA SER A 235 18.13 12.55 -4.91
C SER A 235 18.61 11.10 -4.91
N HIS A 236 18.67 10.50 -6.10
CA HIS A 236 19.16 9.13 -6.27
C HIS A 236 20.63 8.90 -5.86
N THR A 237 21.46 9.94 -5.73
CA THR A 237 22.86 9.80 -5.28
C THR A 237 23.00 9.78 -3.76
N ALA A 238 22.00 10.30 -3.05
CA ALA A 238 21.95 10.31 -1.59
C ALA A 238 20.48 10.24 -1.14
N PRO A 239 19.77 9.12 -1.38
CA PRO A 239 18.31 9.07 -1.30
C PRO A 239 17.74 9.33 0.10
N PHE A 240 18.55 9.16 1.14
CA PHE A 240 18.13 9.42 2.51
C PHE A 240 19.06 10.36 3.26
N ALA A 241 18.48 11.19 4.11
CA ALA A 241 19.20 11.90 5.16
C ALA A 241 19.65 10.93 6.27
N THR A 242 20.38 11.46 7.26
CA THR A 242 20.73 10.70 8.47
C THR A 242 19.45 10.22 9.18
N ARG A 243 19.40 8.93 9.51
CA ARG A 243 18.26 8.34 10.21
C ARG A 243 18.02 8.97 11.58
N THR A 244 16.77 9.08 11.97
CA THR A 244 16.35 9.52 13.29
C THR A 244 15.62 8.40 14.03
N LYS A 245 15.89 8.22 15.32
CA LYS A 245 15.14 7.27 16.15
C LYS A 245 13.77 7.84 16.46
N ILE A 246 12.71 7.12 16.14
CA ILE A 246 11.32 7.58 16.32
C ILE A 246 10.49 6.69 17.25
N GLY A 247 11.09 5.62 17.79
CA GLY A 247 10.45 4.83 18.85
C GLY A 247 11.17 3.54 19.19
N THR A 248 10.73 2.89 20.26
CA THR A 248 11.18 1.57 20.73
C THR A 248 9.98 0.66 20.98
N GLY A 249 10.21 -0.62 21.27
CA GLY A 249 9.13 -1.58 21.57
C GLY A 249 8.34 -2.05 20.34
N TRP A 250 8.83 -1.78 19.13
CA TRP A 250 8.19 -2.20 17.89
C TRP A 250 8.34 -3.71 17.61
N ASN A 251 9.12 -4.44 18.42
CA ASN A 251 9.25 -5.90 18.39
C ASN A 251 7.98 -6.65 18.85
N GLN A 252 6.98 -5.93 19.38
CA GLN A 252 5.64 -6.48 19.62
C GLN A 252 4.90 -6.82 18.31
N PHE A 253 5.28 -6.18 17.20
CA PHE A 253 4.70 -6.40 15.88
C PHE A 253 5.51 -7.42 15.06
N ASN A 254 4.86 -8.19 14.19
CA ASN A 254 5.57 -9.08 13.26
C ASN A 254 5.59 -8.55 11.81
N ALA A 255 4.70 -7.61 11.46
CA ALA A 255 4.68 -6.93 10.17
C ALA A 255 4.45 -5.42 10.35
N LEU A 256 5.09 -4.63 9.49
CA LEU A 256 4.89 -3.19 9.32
C LEU A 256 4.65 -2.94 7.83
N ILE A 257 3.63 -2.16 7.51
CA ILE A 257 3.17 -1.89 6.14
C ILE A 257 2.75 -0.44 6.05
N SER A 258 3.20 0.27 5.03
CA SER A 258 2.69 1.59 4.68
C SER A 258 2.19 1.51 3.24
N VAL A 259 0.91 1.82 3.06
CA VAL A 259 0.25 1.88 1.74
C VAL A 259 -0.14 3.32 1.38
N GLY A 260 0.26 4.29 2.21
CA GLY A 260 -0.11 5.69 2.06
C GLY A 260 -1.15 6.08 3.10
N ASP A 261 -2.15 6.85 2.69
CA ASP A 261 -3.16 7.46 3.56
C ASP A 261 -4.39 6.54 3.72
N ILE A 262 -4.61 6.02 4.92
CA ILE A 262 -5.73 5.12 5.24
C ILE A 262 -6.91 5.89 5.84
N ASP A 263 -6.63 6.97 6.57
CA ASP A 263 -7.68 7.79 7.18
C ASP A 263 -8.12 9.00 6.36
N ILE A 264 -7.54 9.17 5.19
CA ILE A 264 -7.89 10.16 4.17
C ILE A 264 -7.71 11.58 4.74
N ASP A 265 -6.66 11.78 5.54
CA ASP A 265 -6.29 13.08 6.15
C ASP A 265 -5.16 13.82 5.41
N GLY A 266 -4.74 13.28 4.27
CA GLY A 266 -3.71 13.76 3.37
C GLY A 266 -2.30 13.29 3.74
N ARG A 267 -2.13 12.45 4.78
CA ARG A 267 -0.82 12.10 5.34
C ARG A 267 -0.54 10.61 5.28
N THR A 268 0.73 10.26 5.10
CA THR A 268 1.15 8.86 5.08
C THR A 268 0.96 8.20 6.44
N ASP A 269 0.30 7.04 6.44
CA ASP A 269 0.07 6.20 7.59
C ASP A 269 0.98 4.97 7.66
N LEU A 270 0.97 4.32 8.82
CA LEU A 270 1.61 3.03 9.05
C LEU A 270 0.63 2.03 9.68
N ILE A 271 0.51 0.87 9.05
CA ILE A 271 -0.18 -0.30 9.61
C ILE A 271 0.85 -1.22 10.27
N ALA A 272 0.51 -1.73 11.45
CA ALA A 272 1.29 -2.74 12.15
C ALA A 272 0.42 -3.94 12.52
N ARG A 273 0.94 -5.15 12.27
CA ARG A 273 0.31 -6.40 12.73
C ARG A 273 1.03 -6.95 13.93
N ASP A 274 0.30 -7.27 14.99
CA ASP A 274 0.88 -7.94 16.15
C ASP A 274 1.07 -9.46 15.91
N LYS A 275 1.71 -10.13 16.87
CA LYS A 275 1.98 -11.57 16.76
C LYS A 275 0.72 -12.44 16.87
N LEU A 276 -0.37 -11.91 17.43
CA LEU A 276 -1.65 -12.60 17.58
C LEU A 276 -2.56 -12.37 16.36
N GLY A 277 -2.17 -11.47 15.45
CA GLY A 277 -2.90 -11.19 14.23
C GLY A 277 -3.88 -10.02 14.35
N ALA A 278 -3.77 -9.15 15.34
CA ALA A 278 -4.50 -7.88 15.33
C ALA A 278 -3.79 -6.84 14.45
N LEU A 279 -4.55 -5.95 13.82
CA LEU A 279 -4.03 -4.80 13.08
C LEU A 279 -4.21 -3.50 13.86
N TYR A 280 -3.20 -2.64 13.75
CA TYR A 280 -3.20 -1.30 14.31
C TYR A 280 -2.79 -0.28 13.25
N LEU A 281 -3.52 0.82 13.19
CA LEU A 281 -3.20 2.00 12.39
C LEU A 281 -2.45 3.01 13.27
N TYR A 282 -1.33 3.49 12.77
CA TYR A 282 -0.59 4.64 13.27
C TYR A 282 -0.77 5.76 12.27
N LYS A 283 -1.69 6.68 12.60
CA LYS A 283 -2.00 7.82 11.74
C LYS A 283 -0.82 8.77 11.65
N GLY A 284 -0.47 9.18 10.43
CA GLY A 284 0.57 10.13 10.14
C GLY A 284 0.30 11.49 10.79
N THR A 285 1.36 12.21 11.09
CA THR A 285 1.26 13.62 11.51
C THR A 285 1.88 14.57 10.51
N GLY A 286 2.56 14.09 9.45
CA GLY A 286 3.32 14.93 8.53
C GLY A 286 4.38 15.76 9.26
N SER A 287 5.04 15.17 10.27
CA SER A 287 6.06 15.84 11.07
C SER A 287 7.11 14.86 11.55
N ALA A 288 8.36 15.08 11.15
CA ALA A 288 9.50 14.25 11.55
C ALA A 288 9.72 14.16 13.07
N ALA A 289 9.33 15.19 13.82
CA ALA A 289 9.54 15.24 15.27
C ALA A 289 8.60 14.30 16.03
N ALA A 290 7.40 14.05 15.49
CA ALA A 290 6.41 13.16 16.08
C ALA A 290 5.59 12.48 14.97
N PRO A 291 6.17 11.53 14.20
CA PRO A 291 5.59 11.09 12.93
C PRO A 291 4.22 10.43 13.00
N PHE A 292 3.86 9.89 14.17
CA PHE A 292 2.62 9.12 14.35
C PHE A 292 1.82 9.59 15.56
N LYS A 293 0.49 9.57 15.42
CA LYS A 293 -0.47 9.65 16.53
C LYS A 293 -0.47 8.31 17.32
N SER A 294 -1.20 8.28 18.43
CA SER A 294 -1.45 7.03 19.16
C SER A 294 -2.15 6.01 18.26
N ARG A 295 -1.73 4.74 18.37
CA ARG A 295 -2.28 3.67 17.54
C ARG A 295 -3.76 3.42 17.81
N VAL A 296 -4.49 3.08 16.75
CA VAL A 296 -5.89 2.64 16.81
C VAL A 296 -5.95 1.20 16.32
N LYS A 297 -6.72 0.33 16.99
CA LYS A 297 -6.91 -1.04 16.51
C LYS A 297 -7.93 -1.01 15.36
N ILE A 298 -7.53 -1.52 14.20
CA ILE A 298 -8.34 -1.54 12.97
C ILE A 298 -8.66 -2.96 12.49
N GLY A 299 -8.22 -3.99 13.22
CA GLY A 299 -8.56 -5.39 12.97
C GLY A 299 -8.34 -6.23 14.22
N ASN A 300 -9.30 -7.08 14.58
CA ASN A 300 -9.30 -7.78 15.86
C ASN A 300 -8.31 -8.93 15.94
N SER A 301 -8.42 -9.93 15.05
CA SER A 301 -7.48 -11.05 14.94
C SER A 301 -7.53 -11.69 13.53
N GLY A 302 -6.89 -12.84 13.33
CA GLY A 302 -6.92 -13.59 12.05
C GLY A 302 -6.04 -13.05 10.93
N TRP A 303 -5.51 -11.82 11.04
CA TRP A 303 -4.63 -11.23 10.03
C TRP A 303 -3.28 -11.92 9.92
N ASN A 304 -2.92 -12.79 10.85
CA ASN A 304 -1.77 -13.69 10.78
C ASN A 304 -1.91 -14.80 9.72
N THR A 305 -3.10 -14.97 9.13
CA THR A 305 -3.31 -15.84 7.96
C THR A 305 -2.52 -15.37 6.72
N TYR A 306 -2.26 -14.06 6.62
CA TYR A 306 -1.53 -13.47 5.52
C TYR A 306 -0.02 -13.61 5.71
N ARG A 307 0.65 -14.24 4.74
CA ARG A 307 2.11 -14.36 4.72
C ARG A 307 2.78 -13.11 4.12
N LEU A 308 2.04 -12.37 3.28
CA LEU A 308 2.50 -11.17 2.59
C LEU A 308 1.44 -10.07 2.72
N PHE A 309 1.90 -8.84 2.94
CA PHE A 309 1.11 -7.62 2.80
C PHE A 309 1.84 -6.63 1.90
N PHE A 310 1.09 -5.81 1.16
CA PHE A 310 1.60 -4.76 0.28
C PHE A 310 0.52 -3.74 -0.10
#